data_AF-A0A9W8P2M2-F1
#
_entry.id   AF-A0A9W8P2M2-F1
#
_cell.length_a   1.000
_cell.length_b   1.000
_cell.length_c   1.000
_cell.angle_alpha   90.00
_cell.angle_beta   90.00
_cell.angle_gamma   90.00
#
_symmetry.space_group_name_H-M   'P 1'
#
loop_
_entity.id
_entity.type
_entity.pdbx_description
1 polymer ?
#
loop_
_entity_poly.entity_id
_entity_poly.type
_entity_poly.pdbx_seq_one_letter_code
_entity_poly.pdbx_strand_id
1 'polypeptide(L)'
;MHGILRWKILSDILAVVSLNDPLSNDPALETQLLQEIESRLSSISAFLGDGTETNLSERLHEALEEIASLESELSSSWSSAIDLITHINQLHTTLQTELLDAISTIPPSLHNKHKAHNALSAAIIEASLVKLSLMKAQLHQEIYGFSSDTQPEATMTNALSIAYDKLKDEAEDLMEAERDLDGRIDEYERLMQLVEGDSREGFGQIVEDYIRVEKETEECRRDLRRLGWTGFD
;
A
#
# COMPACT_ATOMS: atom_id res chain seq x y z
N MET A 1 -37.43 -35.22 24.21
CA MET A 1 -36.15 -34.52 23.91
C MET A 1 -36.23 -33.00 23.88
N HIS A 2 -37.33 -32.35 24.31
CA HIS A 2 -37.42 -30.87 24.37
C HIS A 2 -37.04 -30.24 25.72
N GLY A 3 -36.76 -31.06 26.75
CA GLY A 3 -36.38 -30.57 28.08
C GLY A 3 -34.91 -30.13 28.23
N ILE A 4 -34.01 -30.60 27.37
CA ILE A 4 -32.56 -30.40 27.52
C ILE A 4 -32.12 -29.04 26.92
N LEU A 5 -32.80 -28.55 25.89
CA LEU A 5 -32.48 -27.25 25.26
C LEU A 5 -32.91 -26.06 26.12
N ARG A 6 -33.96 -26.21 26.93
CA ARG A 6 -34.46 -25.13 27.81
C ARG A 6 -33.52 -24.85 28.98
N TRP A 7 -32.85 -25.90 29.48
CA TRP A 7 -31.82 -25.76 30.52
C TRP A 7 -30.51 -25.18 29.98
N LYS A 8 -30.19 -25.40 28.70
CA LYS A 8 -28.98 -24.84 28.08
C LYS A 8 -29.12 -23.33 27.82
N ILE A 9 -30.30 -22.88 27.37
CA ILE A 9 -30.59 -21.45 27.20
C ILE A 9 -30.65 -20.72 28.55
N LEU A 10 -31.22 -21.35 29.59
CA LEU A 10 -31.19 -20.78 30.94
C LEU A 10 -29.78 -20.79 31.55
N SER A 11 -28.95 -21.79 31.24
CA SER A 11 -27.54 -21.85 31.62
C SER A 11 -26.72 -20.75 30.95
N ASP A 12 -26.96 -20.46 29.67
CA ASP A 12 -26.23 -19.41 28.95
C ASP A 12 -26.69 -18.01 29.38
N ILE A 13 -27.96 -17.83 29.76
CA ILE A 13 -28.46 -16.58 30.34
C ILE A 13 -27.94 -16.39 31.79
N LEU A 14 -27.84 -17.45 32.58
CA LEU A 14 -27.20 -17.40 33.91
C LEU A 14 -25.68 -17.23 33.82
N ALA A 15 -25.03 -17.71 32.76
CA ALA A 15 -23.60 -17.46 32.52
C ALA A 15 -23.33 -15.99 32.15
N VAL A 16 -24.26 -15.31 31.47
CA VAL A 16 -24.18 -13.86 31.20
C VAL A 16 -24.45 -13.04 32.47
N VAL A 17 -25.28 -13.52 33.39
CA VAL A 17 -25.58 -12.85 34.66
C VAL A 17 -24.53 -13.15 35.76
N SER A 18 -23.70 -14.18 35.58
CA SER A 18 -22.64 -14.53 36.54
C SER A 18 -21.30 -13.81 36.31
N LEU A 19 -21.30 -12.70 35.55
CA LEU A 19 -20.26 -11.68 35.59
C LEU A 19 -20.44 -10.80 36.84
N ASN A 20 -20.34 -11.43 38.01
CA ASN A 20 -19.83 -10.78 39.21
C ASN A 20 -18.32 -10.62 39.00
N ASP A 21 -17.94 -9.65 38.18
CA ASP A 21 -16.61 -9.04 38.22
C ASP A 21 -16.76 -7.71 38.98
N PRO A 22 -15.75 -7.31 39.76
CA PRO A 22 -15.87 -6.25 40.75
C PRO A 22 -16.24 -4.97 40.01
N LEU A 23 -17.39 -4.39 40.37
CA LEU A 23 -17.76 -3.04 39.96
C LEU A 23 -16.56 -2.15 40.29
N SER A 24 -15.84 -1.82 39.23
CA SER A 24 -14.84 -0.77 39.18
C SER A 24 -15.51 0.46 39.78
N ASN A 25 -14.90 1.00 40.84
CA ASN A 25 -15.20 2.31 41.42
C ASN A 25 -15.01 3.36 40.31
N ASP A 26 -16.01 3.50 39.44
CA ASP A 26 -16.03 4.54 38.44
C ASP A 26 -16.74 5.74 39.07
N PRO A 27 -15.99 6.76 39.55
CA PRO A 27 -16.58 7.91 40.23
C PRO A 27 -17.53 8.69 39.31
N ALA A 28 -17.44 8.48 38.00
CA ALA A 28 -18.39 9.05 37.04
C ALA A 28 -19.78 8.40 37.15
N LEU A 29 -19.86 7.10 37.41
CA LEU A 29 -21.13 6.38 37.52
C LEU A 29 -21.79 6.67 38.87
N GLU A 30 -21.00 6.78 39.95
CA GLU A 30 -21.50 7.20 41.28
C GLU A 30 -22.01 8.64 41.29
N THR A 31 -21.32 9.57 40.62
CA THR A 31 -21.77 10.97 40.51
C THR A 31 -23.03 11.10 39.66
N GLN A 32 -23.16 10.30 38.59
CA GLN A 32 -24.37 10.26 37.76
C GLN A 32 -25.56 9.67 38.52
N LEU A 33 -25.33 8.62 39.31
CA LEU A 33 -26.38 8.00 40.15
C LEU A 33 -26.79 8.92 41.30
N LEU A 34 -25.85 9.61 41.94
CA LEU A 34 -26.15 10.61 42.96
C LEU A 34 -26.91 11.80 42.39
N GLN A 35 -26.54 12.29 41.21
CA GLN A 35 -27.25 13.38 40.54
C GLN A 35 -28.66 12.96 40.13
N GLU A 36 -28.85 11.73 39.66
CA GLU A 36 -30.17 11.17 39.34
C GLU A 36 -31.01 11.02 40.61
N ILE A 37 -30.43 10.53 41.72
CA ILE A 37 -31.11 10.40 43.02
C ILE A 37 -31.49 11.78 43.57
N GLU A 38 -30.61 12.76 43.54
CA GLU A 38 -30.86 14.12 44.04
C GLU A 38 -31.92 14.84 43.17
N SER A 39 -31.88 14.64 41.85
CA SER A 39 -32.92 15.09 40.91
C SER A 39 -34.28 14.47 41.23
N ARG A 40 -34.32 13.15 41.47
CA ARG A 40 -35.55 12.42 41.84
C ARG A 40 -36.07 12.84 43.20
N LEU A 41 -35.20 13.01 44.20
CA LEU A 41 -35.58 13.49 45.54
C LEU A 41 -36.07 14.93 45.50
N SER A 42 -35.44 15.80 44.69
CA SER A 42 -35.90 17.16 44.46
C SER A 42 -37.29 17.18 43.81
N SER A 43 -37.51 16.33 42.79
CA SER A 43 -38.81 16.15 42.14
C SER A 43 -39.88 15.64 43.11
N ILE A 44 -39.54 14.67 43.97
CA ILE A 44 -40.43 14.15 45.03
C ILE A 44 -40.71 15.23 46.08
N SER A 45 -39.72 16.04 46.46
CA SER A 45 -39.90 17.13 47.42
C SER A 45 -40.77 18.26 46.86
N ALA A 46 -40.62 18.59 45.57
CA ALA A 46 -41.46 19.55 44.86
C ALA A 46 -42.88 19.02 44.66
N PHE A 47 -43.04 17.71 44.47
CA PHE A 47 -44.33 17.03 44.41
C PHE A 47 -45.07 17.05 45.75
N LEU A 48 -44.35 16.94 46.87
CA LEU A 48 -44.91 16.96 48.23
C LEU A 48 -45.07 18.37 48.83
N GLY A 49 -44.33 19.37 48.31
CA GLY A 49 -44.22 20.71 48.90
C GLY A 49 -45.28 21.74 48.49
N ASP A 50 -46.03 21.52 47.41
CA ASP A 50 -47.02 22.47 46.91
C ASP A 50 -48.44 22.09 47.35
N GLY A 51 -48.84 22.61 48.51
CA GLY A 51 -50.00 22.16 49.27
C GLY A 51 -51.36 22.51 48.65
N THR A 52 -52.15 21.47 48.34
CA THR A 52 -53.51 21.19 48.83
C THR A 52 -53.79 19.71 48.53
N GLU A 53 -54.30 18.93 49.50
CA GLU A 53 -54.49 17.46 49.36
C GLU A 53 -55.33 17.06 48.13
N THR A 54 -56.14 17.96 47.59
CA THR A 54 -56.94 17.76 46.37
C THR A 54 -56.11 17.75 45.08
N ASN A 55 -55.06 18.57 44.98
CA ASN A 55 -54.20 18.63 43.78
C ASN A 55 -53.24 17.44 43.68
N LEU A 56 -52.88 16.83 44.83
CA LEU A 56 -51.96 15.70 44.86
C LEU A 56 -52.61 14.43 44.34
N SER A 57 -53.90 14.21 44.66
CA SER A 57 -54.66 13.09 44.11
C SER A 57 -54.89 13.21 42.60
N GLU A 58 -55.12 14.41 42.09
CA GLU A 58 -55.32 14.66 40.65
C GLU A 58 -54.00 14.45 39.88
N ARG A 59 -52.88 14.98 40.38
CA ARG A 59 -51.55 14.76 39.78
C ARG A 59 -51.07 13.31 39.89
N LEU A 60 -51.44 12.60 40.96
CA LEU A 60 -51.16 11.17 41.09
C LEU A 60 -51.99 10.37 40.08
N HIS A 61 -53.25 10.76 39.84
CA HIS A 61 -54.07 10.14 38.81
C HIS A 61 -53.52 10.41 37.40
N GLU A 62 -53.12 11.64 37.11
CA GLU A 62 -52.47 12.04 35.85
C GLU A 62 -51.16 11.28 35.62
N ALA A 63 -50.32 11.15 36.65
CA ALA A 63 -49.08 10.36 36.57
C ALA A 63 -49.35 8.85 36.40
N LEU A 64 -50.40 8.31 37.02
CA LEU A 64 -50.80 6.91 36.81
C LEU A 64 -51.35 6.69 35.40
N GLU A 65 -52.09 7.66 34.84
CA GLU A 65 -52.59 7.61 33.47
C GLU A 65 -51.44 7.72 32.45
N GLU A 66 -50.44 8.56 32.73
CA GLU A 66 -49.21 8.66 31.94
C GLU A 66 -48.37 7.37 32.02
N ILE A 67 -48.25 6.75 33.19
CA ILE A 67 -47.57 5.46 33.32
C ILE A 67 -48.33 4.38 32.53
N ALA A 68 -49.67 4.34 32.63
CA ALA A 68 -50.48 3.38 31.90
C ALA A 68 -50.39 3.58 30.37
N SER A 69 -50.33 4.84 29.90
CA SER A 69 -50.16 5.14 28.47
C SER A 69 -48.76 4.73 27.99
N LEU A 70 -47.71 5.03 28.76
CA LEU A 70 -46.33 4.62 28.47
C LEU A 70 -46.17 3.09 28.48
N GLU A 71 -46.81 2.37 29.41
CA GLU A 71 -46.81 0.90 29.43
C GLU A 71 -47.49 0.31 28.20
N SER A 72 -48.59 0.93 27.75
CA SER A 72 -49.27 0.54 26.51
C SER A 72 -48.40 0.80 25.27
N GLU A 73 -47.76 1.96 25.18
CA GLU A 73 -46.83 2.30 24.10
C GLU A 73 -45.63 1.35 24.09
N LEU A 74 -45.02 1.11 25.25
CA LEU A 74 -43.91 0.19 25.40
C LEU A 74 -44.31 -1.22 24.96
N SER A 75 -45.48 -1.71 25.39
CA SER A 75 -46.01 -3.01 24.98
C SER A 75 -46.23 -3.09 23.47
N SER A 76 -46.73 -2.02 22.84
CA SER A 76 -46.92 -1.96 21.39
C SER A 76 -45.58 -1.93 20.62
N SER A 77 -44.57 -1.26 21.17
CA SER A 77 -43.22 -1.25 20.59
C SER A 77 -42.57 -2.64 20.69
N TRP A 78 -42.77 -3.33 21.82
CA TRP A 78 -42.26 -4.69 22.03
C TRP A 78 -42.93 -5.71 21.12
N SER A 79 -44.25 -5.62 20.93
CA SER A 79 -44.94 -6.51 19.99
C SER A 79 -44.45 -6.27 18.55
N SER A 80 -44.28 -5.01 18.15
CA SER A 80 -43.71 -4.65 16.84
C SER A 80 -42.28 -5.19 16.66
N ALA A 81 -41.43 -5.08 17.69
CA ALA A 81 -40.07 -5.62 17.66
C ALA A 81 -40.07 -7.16 17.55
N ILE A 82 -40.95 -7.85 18.28
CA ILE A 82 -41.12 -9.30 18.18
C ILE A 82 -41.58 -9.69 16.77
N ASP A 83 -42.54 -8.96 16.20
CA ASP A 83 -43.04 -9.21 14.84
C ASP A 83 -41.92 -9.03 13.81
N LEU A 84 -41.09 -7.98 13.92
CA LEU A 84 -39.92 -7.79 13.06
C LEU A 84 -38.90 -8.93 13.20
N ILE A 85 -38.60 -9.38 14.42
CA ILE A 85 -37.68 -10.50 14.65
C ILE A 85 -38.22 -11.78 14.02
N THR A 86 -39.52 -12.07 14.19
CA THR A 86 -40.13 -13.25 13.56
C THR A 86 -40.10 -13.15 12.04
N HIS A 87 -40.35 -11.97 11.48
CA HIS A 87 -40.27 -11.72 10.04
C HIS A 87 -38.86 -11.89 9.49
N ILE A 88 -37.84 -11.37 10.18
CA ILE A 88 -36.43 -11.54 9.82
C ILE A 88 -36.06 -13.02 9.83
N ASN A 89 -36.47 -13.76 10.86
CA ASN A 89 -36.19 -15.19 10.95
C ASN A 89 -36.85 -15.97 9.80
N GLN A 90 -38.09 -15.62 9.43
CA GLN A 90 -38.77 -16.22 8.28
C GLN A 90 -38.03 -15.91 6.97
N LEU A 91 -37.69 -14.64 6.71
CA LEU A 91 -36.93 -14.23 5.53
C LEU A 91 -35.58 -14.93 5.44
N HIS A 92 -34.87 -15.08 6.57
CA HIS A 92 -33.62 -15.80 6.63
C HIS A 92 -33.79 -17.26 6.19
N THR A 93 -34.82 -17.95 6.70
CA THR A 93 -35.08 -19.34 6.30
C THR A 93 -35.45 -19.45 4.82
N THR A 94 -36.30 -18.55 4.31
CA THR A 94 -36.70 -18.56 2.88
C THR A 94 -35.50 -18.32 1.97
N LEU A 95 -34.69 -17.30 2.25
CA LEU A 95 -33.49 -16.98 1.47
C LEU A 95 -32.50 -18.14 1.50
N GLN A 96 -32.29 -18.76 2.67
CA GLN A 96 -31.40 -19.92 2.79
C GLN A 96 -31.90 -21.10 1.94
N THR A 97 -33.21 -21.36 1.91
CA THR A 97 -33.77 -22.42 1.06
C THR A 97 -33.67 -22.09 -0.42
N GLU A 98 -33.94 -20.85 -0.84
CA GLU A 98 -33.81 -20.42 -2.23
C GLU A 98 -32.36 -20.47 -2.71
N LEU A 99 -31.41 -20.09 -1.86
CA LEU A 99 -29.99 -20.17 -2.17
C LEU A 99 -29.52 -21.63 -2.31
N LEU A 100 -29.97 -22.51 -1.42
CA LEU A 100 -29.67 -23.94 -1.55
C LEU A 100 -30.28 -24.54 -2.80
N ASP A 101 -31.52 -24.16 -3.14
CA ASP A 101 -32.17 -24.59 -4.37
C ASP A 101 -31.40 -24.09 -5.58
N ALA A 102 -31.06 -22.79 -5.63
CA ALA A 102 -30.25 -22.17 -6.68
C ALA A 102 -28.88 -22.85 -6.84
N ILE A 103 -28.18 -23.13 -5.74
CA ILE A 103 -26.90 -23.84 -5.77
C ILE A 103 -27.07 -25.28 -6.27
N SER A 104 -28.17 -25.94 -5.90
CA SER A 104 -28.50 -27.28 -6.40
C SER A 104 -28.94 -27.29 -7.87
N THR A 105 -29.54 -26.19 -8.34
CA THR A 105 -29.92 -25.97 -9.74
C THR A 105 -28.80 -25.40 -10.60
N ILE A 106 -27.71 -24.84 -10.03
CA ILE A 106 -26.47 -24.61 -10.77
C ILE A 106 -26.08 -25.97 -11.32
N PRO A 107 -26.20 -26.20 -12.64
CA PRO A 107 -26.27 -27.56 -13.13
C PRO A 107 -24.96 -28.27 -12.80
N PRO A 108 -24.96 -29.48 -12.23
CA PRO A 108 -23.75 -30.28 -12.11
C PRO A 108 -23.07 -30.44 -13.49
N SER A 109 -23.84 -30.35 -14.58
CA SER A 109 -23.33 -30.28 -15.95
C SER A 109 -22.48 -29.03 -16.25
N LEU A 110 -22.83 -27.86 -15.69
CA LEU A 110 -22.04 -26.63 -15.83
C LEU A 110 -20.74 -26.73 -15.03
N HIS A 111 -20.79 -27.23 -13.79
CA HIS A 111 -19.58 -27.47 -13.01
C HIS A 111 -18.64 -28.49 -13.71
N ASN A 112 -19.19 -29.59 -14.20
CA ASN A 112 -18.43 -30.59 -14.97
C ASN A 112 -17.84 -29.99 -16.24
N LYS A 113 -18.57 -29.12 -16.95
CA LYS A 113 -18.08 -28.41 -18.13
C LYS A 113 -16.93 -27.47 -17.78
N HIS A 114 -17.03 -26.69 -16.70
CA HIS A 114 -15.93 -25.83 -16.25
C HIS A 114 -14.71 -26.65 -15.83
N LYS A 115 -14.90 -27.76 -15.10
CA LYS A 115 -13.81 -28.66 -14.71
C LYS A 115 -13.11 -29.25 -15.93
N ALA A 116 -13.88 -29.74 -16.91
CA ALA A 116 -13.33 -30.26 -18.16
C ALA A 116 -12.60 -29.18 -18.97
N HIS A 117 -13.16 -27.97 -19.05
CA HIS A 117 -12.53 -26.84 -19.72
C HIS A 117 -11.21 -26.44 -19.05
N ASN A 118 -11.19 -26.35 -17.72
CA ASN A 118 -9.98 -26.03 -16.97
C ASN A 118 -8.92 -27.12 -17.13
N ALA A 119 -9.30 -28.39 -17.11
CA ALA A 119 -8.39 -29.50 -17.36
C ALA A 119 -7.80 -29.46 -18.78
N LEU A 120 -8.63 -29.14 -19.79
CA LEU A 120 -8.17 -28.96 -21.16
C LEU A 120 -7.20 -27.77 -21.29
N SER A 121 -7.51 -26.63 -20.67
CA SER A 121 -6.64 -25.46 -20.67
C SER A 121 -5.30 -25.75 -19.97
N ALA A 122 -5.32 -26.46 -18.83
CA ALA A 122 -4.10 -26.89 -18.15
C ALA A 122 -3.26 -27.82 -19.04
N ALA A 123 -3.88 -28.81 -19.68
CA ALA A 123 -3.19 -29.72 -20.60
C ALA A 123 -2.58 -28.99 -21.81
N ILE A 124 -3.26 -27.97 -22.34
CA ILE A 124 -2.71 -27.13 -23.43
C ILE A 124 -1.48 -26.35 -22.94
N ILE A 125 -1.55 -25.76 -21.75
CA ILE A 125 -0.42 -25.02 -21.17
C ILE A 125 0.77 -25.98 -20.98
N GLU A 126 0.54 -27.15 -20.36
CA GLU A 126 1.58 -28.17 -20.18
C GLU A 126 2.19 -28.62 -21.51
N ALA A 127 1.36 -28.93 -22.52
CA ALA A 127 1.82 -29.30 -23.84
C ALA A 127 2.65 -28.19 -24.50
N SER A 128 2.25 -26.93 -24.33
CA SER A 128 3.00 -25.78 -24.84
C SER A 128 4.35 -25.60 -24.14
N LEU A 129 4.41 -25.81 -22.82
CA LEU A 129 5.65 -25.75 -22.04
C LEU A 129 6.60 -26.89 -22.44
N VAL A 130 6.07 -28.11 -22.62
CA VAL A 130 6.85 -29.24 -23.13
C VAL A 130 7.40 -28.91 -24.52
N LYS A 131 6.58 -28.37 -25.43
CA LYS A 131 7.03 -27.95 -26.76
C LYS A 131 8.13 -26.89 -26.71
N LEU A 132 7.98 -25.86 -25.87
CA LEU A 132 8.99 -24.83 -25.68
C LEU A 132 10.29 -25.40 -25.10
N SER A 133 10.20 -26.31 -24.14
CA SER A 133 11.36 -26.98 -23.56
C SER A 133 12.12 -27.81 -24.60
N LEU A 134 11.39 -28.50 -25.49
CA LEU A 134 11.97 -29.25 -26.61
C LEU A 134 12.66 -28.31 -27.60
N MET A 135 12.00 -27.23 -28.01
CA MET A 135 12.59 -26.23 -28.92
C MET A 135 13.85 -25.59 -28.32
N LYS A 136 13.84 -25.28 -27.01
CA LYS A 136 15.02 -24.78 -26.31
C LYS A 136 16.15 -25.81 -26.31
N ALA A 137 15.85 -27.08 -26.05
CA ALA A 137 16.85 -28.15 -26.07
C ALA A 137 17.46 -28.35 -27.47
N GLN A 138 16.62 -28.35 -28.51
CA GLN A 138 17.06 -28.42 -29.90
C GLN A 138 17.95 -27.25 -30.28
N LEU A 139 17.53 -26.02 -29.98
CA LEU A 139 18.31 -24.82 -30.26
C LEU A 139 19.63 -24.81 -29.46
N HIS A 140 19.61 -25.26 -28.21
CA HIS A 140 20.84 -25.40 -27.43
C HIS A 140 21.78 -26.44 -28.06
N GLN A 141 21.26 -27.55 -28.58
CA GLN A 141 22.06 -28.55 -29.29
C GLN A 141 22.59 -28.01 -30.62
N GLU A 142 21.78 -27.28 -31.39
CA GLU A 142 22.20 -26.66 -32.65
C GLU A 142 23.24 -25.56 -32.44
N ILE A 143 23.14 -24.77 -31.38
CA ILE A 143 24.08 -23.68 -31.11
C ILE A 143 25.35 -24.19 -30.43
N TYR A 144 25.21 -24.98 -29.35
CA TYR A 144 26.34 -25.35 -28.51
C TYR A 144 26.84 -26.77 -28.74
N GLY A 145 26.03 -27.65 -29.34
CA GLY A 145 26.39 -29.04 -29.66
C GLY A 145 26.78 -29.25 -31.12
N PHE A 146 26.81 -28.20 -31.95
CA PHE A 146 27.28 -28.30 -33.32
C PHE A 146 28.80 -28.48 -33.34
N SER A 147 29.24 -29.70 -33.62
CA SER A 147 30.61 -30.02 -33.98
C SER A 147 30.67 -30.16 -35.50
N SER A 148 31.46 -29.32 -36.17
CA SER A 148 31.68 -29.48 -37.62
C SER A 148 32.42 -30.81 -37.86
N ASP A 149 31.96 -31.62 -38.82
CA ASP A 149 32.62 -32.89 -39.20
C ASP A 149 34.08 -32.68 -39.63
N THR A 150 34.43 -31.48 -40.08
CA THR A 150 35.79 -31.12 -40.50
C THR A 150 36.66 -30.55 -39.38
N GLN A 151 36.05 -30.01 -38.32
CA GLN A 151 36.75 -29.40 -37.17
C GLN A 151 35.90 -29.56 -35.90
N PRO A 152 36.01 -30.71 -35.19
CA PRO A 152 35.19 -30.98 -34.01
C PRO A 152 35.50 -30.04 -32.83
N GLU A 153 36.69 -29.44 -32.79
CA GLU A 153 37.09 -28.50 -31.75
C GLU A 153 36.53 -27.07 -31.96
N ALA A 154 36.02 -26.77 -33.15
CA ALA A 154 35.40 -25.47 -33.48
C ALA A 154 33.95 -25.41 -32.98
N THR A 155 33.74 -25.62 -31.68
CA THR A 155 32.42 -25.49 -31.04
C THR A 155 32.15 -24.03 -30.69
N MET A 156 30.89 -23.59 -30.72
CA MET A 156 30.46 -22.23 -30.31
C MET A 156 30.98 -21.85 -28.91
N THR A 157 31.07 -22.82 -27.99
CA THR A 157 31.63 -22.63 -26.66
C THR A 157 33.10 -22.21 -26.70
N ASN A 158 33.89 -22.83 -27.58
CA ASN A 158 35.31 -22.50 -27.80
C ASN A 158 35.46 -21.13 -28.48
N ALA A 159 34.59 -20.81 -29.43
CA ALA A 159 34.57 -19.48 -30.05
C ALA A 159 34.25 -18.38 -29.02
N LEU A 160 33.32 -18.64 -28.09
CA LEU A 160 32.98 -17.72 -27.01
C LEU A 160 34.11 -17.58 -25.98
N SER A 161 34.81 -18.66 -25.62
CA SER A 161 35.97 -18.57 -24.72
C SER A 161 37.10 -17.78 -25.35
N ILE A 162 37.42 -18.03 -26.63
CA ILE A 162 38.44 -17.25 -27.35
C ILE A 162 38.07 -15.77 -27.42
N ALA A 163 36.81 -15.45 -27.70
CA ALA A 163 36.34 -14.06 -27.73
C ALA A 163 36.40 -13.40 -26.35
N TYR A 164 36.07 -14.15 -25.28
CA TYR A 164 36.16 -13.67 -23.91
C TYR A 164 37.61 -13.41 -23.49
N ASP A 165 38.51 -14.35 -23.78
CA ASP A 165 39.94 -14.20 -23.48
C ASP A 165 40.51 -12.98 -24.22
N LYS A 166 40.18 -12.82 -25.51
CA LYS A 166 40.57 -11.63 -26.28
C LYS A 166 40.06 -10.32 -25.66
N LEU A 167 38.78 -10.27 -25.25
CA LEU A 167 38.22 -9.08 -24.60
C LEU A 167 38.88 -8.79 -23.25
N LYS A 168 39.28 -9.85 -22.53
CA LYS A 168 39.99 -9.72 -21.27
C LYS A 168 41.40 -9.16 -21.47
N ASP A 169 42.12 -9.66 -22.48
CA ASP A 169 43.44 -9.15 -22.86
C ASP A 169 43.34 -7.67 -23.27
N GLU A 170 42.36 -7.31 -24.12
CA GLU A 170 42.11 -5.92 -24.52
C GLU A 170 41.78 -5.01 -23.31
N ALA A 171 41.07 -5.53 -22.31
CA ALA A 171 40.78 -4.78 -21.08
C ALA A 171 42.03 -4.57 -20.22
N GLU A 172 42.91 -5.57 -20.15
CA GLU A 172 44.20 -5.45 -19.44
C GLU A 172 45.11 -4.42 -20.12
N ASP A 173 45.21 -4.44 -21.45
CA ASP A 173 45.97 -3.46 -22.24
C ASP A 173 45.44 -2.03 -22.03
N LEU A 174 44.12 -1.85 -22.02
CA LEU A 174 43.51 -0.53 -21.78
C LEU A 174 43.79 -0.01 -20.36
N MET A 175 43.77 -0.88 -19.35
CA MET A 175 44.12 -0.50 -17.98
C MET A 175 45.61 -0.11 -17.85
N GLU A 176 46.50 -0.76 -18.58
CA GLU A 176 47.91 -0.35 -18.62
C GLU A 176 48.08 1.01 -19.30
N ALA A 177 47.43 1.22 -20.45
CA ALA A 177 47.43 2.50 -21.14
C ALA A 177 46.83 3.64 -20.30
N GLU A 178 45.79 3.38 -19.50
CA GLU A 178 45.21 4.34 -18.56
C GLU A 178 46.24 4.74 -17.49
N ARG A 179 46.90 3.76 -16.86
CA ARG A 179 47.95 4.04 -15.85
C ARG A 179 49.10 4.86 -16.41
N ASP A 180 49.52 4.56 -17.64
CA ASP A 180 50.57 5.31 -18.32
C ASP A 180 50.15 6.77 -18.59
N LEU A 181 48.89 6.98 -19.01
CA LEU A 181 48.33 8.31 -19.21
C LEU A 181 48.21 9.08 -17.90
N ASP A 182 47.72 8.46 -16.84
CA ASP A 182 47.64 9.07 -15.51
C ASP A 182 49.02 9.50 -15.02
N GLY A 183 50.05 8.65 -15.20
CA GLY A 183 51.43 9.01 -14.87
C GLY A 183 51.92 10.25 -15.63
N ARG A 184 51.57 10.38 -16.92
CA ARG A 184 51.91 11.56 -17.71
C ARG A 184 51.12 12.79 -17.28
N ILE A 185 49.84 12.64 -16.91
CA ILE A 185 49.02 13.73 -16.38
C ILE A 185 49.62 14.22 -15.06
N ASP A 186 50.03 13.32 -14.16
CA ASP A 186 50.72 13.67 -12.92
C ASP A 186 52.02 14.45 -13.17
N GLU A 187 52.80 14.04 -14.19
CA GLU A 187 54.01 14.77 -14.60
C GLU A 187 53.68 16.19 -15.10
N TYR A 188 52.66 16.32 -15.96
CA TYR A 188 52.20 17.62 -16.43
C TYR A 188 51.63 18.48 -15.30
N GLU A 189 50.89 17.89 -14.37
CA GLU A 189 50.37 18.59 -13.19
C GLU A 189 51.52 19.09 -12.32
N ARG A 190 52.54 18.27 -12.06
CA ARG A 190 53.74 18.72 -11.33
C ARG A 190 54.48 19.84 -12.06
N LEU A 191 54.61 19.77 -13.38
CA LEU A 191 55.21 20.84 -14.18
C LEU A 191 54.38 22.12 -14.11
N MET A 192 53.05 22.01 -14.20
CA MET A 192 52.14 23.16 -14.02
C MET A 192 52.27 23.73 -12.61
N GLN A 193 52.28 22.91 -11.57
CA GLN A 193 52.48 23.35 -10.19
C GLN A 193 53.85 24.03 -9.97
N LEU A 194 54.89 23.61 -10.68
CA LEU A 194 56.20 24.27 -10.68
C LEU A 194 56.18 25.63 -11.39
N VAL A 195 55.48 25.74 -12.53
CA VAL A 195 55.29 26.99 -13.27
C VAL A 195 54.36 27.96 -12.51
N GLU A 196 53.38 27.43 -11.80
CA GLU A 196 52.49 28.15 -10.88
C GLU A 196 53.12 28.37 -9.48
N GLY A 197 54.33 27.83 -9.25
CA GLY A 197 54.96 27.74 -7.94
C GLY A 197 55.03 29.07 -7.20
N ASP A 198 54.35 29.14 -6.05
CA ASP A 198 54.24 30.22 -5.04
C ASP A 198 53.99 31.66 -5.54
N SER A 199 53.98 31.86 -6.84
CA SER A 199 53.83 33.13 -7.54
C SER A 199 52.62 32.97 -8.43
N ARG A 200 51.44 33.08 -7.82
CA ARG A 200 50.13 33.17 -8.48
C ARG A 200 50.01 34.37 -9.46
N GLU A 201 51.12 35.04 -9.73
CA GLU A 201 51.28 36.32 -10.39
C GLU A 201 52.06 36.20 -11.72
N GLY A 202 52.56 35.02 -12.12
CA GLY A 202 53.37 34.88 -13.34
C GLY A 202 52.54 34.71 -14.62
N PHE A 203 52.12 33.47 -14.90
CA PHE A 203 51.44 33.14 -16.15
C PHE A 203 50.01 33.70 -16.21
N GLY A 204 49.30 33.70 -15.07
CA GLY A 204 47.98 34.32 -14.95
C GLY A 204 48.01 35.81 -15.30
N GLN A 205 49.03 36.55 -14.85
CA GLN A 205 49.19 37.96 -15.16
C GLN A 205 49.51 38.19 -16.64
N ILE A 206 50.31 37.32 -17.27
CA ILE A 206 50.58 37.41 -18.72
C ILE A 206 49.28 37.20 -19.53
N VAL A 207 48.44 36.25 -19.13
CA VAL A 207 47.13 36.02 -19.78
C VAL A 207 46.20 37.21 -19.55
N GLU A 208 46.12 37.75 -18.32
CA GLU A 208 45.33 38.94 -18.02
C GLU A 208 45.82 40.19 -18.77
N ASP A 209 47.13 40.39 -18.86
CA ASP A 209 47.74 41.50 -19.59
C ASP A 209 47.53 41.35 -21.10
N TYR A 210 47.61 40.12 -21.64
CA TYR A 210 47.30 39.86 -23.03
C TYR A 210 45.83 40.16 -23.36
N ILE A 211 44.90 39.68 -22.53
CA ILE A 211 43.45 39.98 -22.67
C ILE A 211 43.20 41.50 -22.59
N ARG A 212 43.91 42.19 -21.69
CA ARG A 212 43.82 43.65 -21.55
C ARG A 212 44.30 44.36 -22.81
N VAL A 213 45.48 44.00 -23.33
CA VAL A 213 46.03 44.59 -24.56
C VAL A 213 45.14 44.30 -25.76
N GLU A 214 44.58 43.10 -25.87
CA GLU A 214 43.63 42.77 -26.94
C GLU A 214 42.36 43.65 -26.87
N LYS A 215 41.83 43.84 -25.66
CA LYS A 215 40.69 44.73 -25.44
C LYS A 215 41.01 46.18 -25.81
N GLU A 216 42.14 46.70 -25.35
CA GLU A 216 42.60 48.07 -25.63
C GLU A 216 42.88 48.27 -27.13
N THR A 217 43.48 47.29 -27.80
CA THR A 217 43.74 47.35 -29.25
C THR A 217 42.45 47.29 -30.06
N GLU A 218 41.44 46.53 -29.64
CA GLU A 218 40.14 46.50 -30.31
C GLU A 218 39.32 47.78 -30.04
N GLU A 219 39.43 48.37 -28.85
CA GLU A 219 38.88 49.70 -28.55
C GLU A 219 39.56 50.78 -29.39
N CYS A 220 40.90 50.77 -29.47
CA CYS A 220 41.67 51.66 -30.33
C CYS A 220 41.28 51.47 -31.81
N ARG A 221 41.10 50.22 -32.28
CA ARG A 221 40.62 49.94 -33.65
C ARG A 221 39.19 50.46 -33.87
N ARG A 222 38.30 50.40 -32.88
CA ARG A 222 36.97 51.02 -32.97
C ARG A 222 37.05 52.54 -33.02
N ASP A 223 37.92 53.15 -32.23
CA ASP A 223 38.07 54.61 -32.20
C ASP A 223 38.75 55.13 -33.47
N LEU A 224 39.74 54.41 -34.03
CA LEU A 224 40.30 54.70 -35.35
C LEU A 224 39.25 54.59 -36.46
N ARG A 225 38.30 53.64 -36.37
CA ARG A 225 37.14 53.58 -37.27
C ARG A 225 36.23 54.80 -37.10
N ARG A 226 35.95 55.23 -35.87
CA ARG A 226 35.13 56.43 -35.58
C ARG A 226 35.78 57.73 -36.07
N LEU A 227 37.10 57.83 -35.98
CA LEU A 227 37.86 58.99 -36.44
C LEU A 227 38.07 59.01 -37.97
N GLY A 228 37.65 57.95 -38.67
CA GLY A 228 37.80 57.83 -40.12
C GLY A 228 39.23 57.54 -40.58
N TRP A 229 40.11 57.11 -39.68
CA TRP A 229 41.52 56.85 -39.96
C TRP A 229 41.78 55.44 -40.51
N THR A 230 40.96 54.46 -40.14
CA THR A 230 40.95 53.14 -40.77
C THR A 230 39.73 53.06 -41.69
N GLY A 231 39.82 53.76 -42.83
CA GLY A 231 38.91 53.62 -43.96
C GLY A 231 39.55 52.74 -45.03
N PHE A 232 38.78 51.75 -45.51
CA PHE A 232 39.09 50.74 -46.53
C PHE A 232 40.01 49.61 -46.02
N ASP A 233 39.62 48.34 -45.99
CA ASP A 233 38.67 47.57 -46.83
C ASP A 233 37.42 47.02 -46.10
#